data_AF-A0A523M2W2-F1
#
_entry.id   AF-A0A523M2W2-F1
#
_cell.length_a   1.000
_cell.length_b   1.000
_cell.length_c   1.000
_cell.angle_alpha   90.00
_cell.angle_beta   90.00
_cell.angle_gamma   90.00
#
_symmetry.space_group_name_H-M   'P 1'
#
loop_
_entity.id
_entity.type
_entity.pdbx_description
1 polymer ?
#
loop_
_entity_poly.entity_id
_entity_poly.type
_entity_poly.pdbx_seq_one_letter_code
_entity_poly.pdbx_strand_id
1 'polypeptide(L)' 'MSRIRLLEDDELSPEVRTQVEQLEASGADASVLRALAHRQEMFDEYFRFYYPAHQGGLVEPDLKELVRLKIARLNDCFT' A
#
# COMPACT_ATOMS: atom_id res chain seq x y z
N MET A 1 -5.91 3.08 -14.19
CA MET A 1 -7.13 2.31 -13.84
C MET A 1 -6.75 0.87 -13.56
N SER A 2 -7.20 0.32 -12.44
CA SER A 2 -6.95 -1.08 -12.09
C SER A 2 -7.66 -2.01 -13.09
N ARG A 3 -7.00 -3.11 -13.46
CA ARG A 3 -7.65 -4.20 -14.23
C ARG A 3 -8.50 -5.09 -13.33
N ILE A 4 -8.30 -5.00 -12.02
CA ILE A 4 -9.07 -5.70 -11.00
C ILE A 4 -10.07 -4.73 -10.37
N ARG A 5 -11.23 -5.25 -9.99
CA ARG A 5 -12.25 -4.50 -9.25
C ARG A 5 -11.71 -4.12 -7.88
N LEU A 6 -11.97 -2.90 -7.44
CA LEU A 6 -11.67 -2.48 -6.07
C LEU A 6 -12.77 -3.01 -5.15
N LEU A 7 -12.40 -3.59 -4.00
CA LEU A 7 -13.39 -4.08 -3.04
C LEU A 7 -14.10 -2.91 -2.35
N GLU A 8 -15.41 -3.06 -2.19
CA GLU A 8 -16.27 -2.13 -1.44
C GLU A 8 -16.16 -2.40 0.07
N ASP A 9 -16.60 -1.47 0.90
CA ASP A 9 -16.39 -1.51 2.36
C ASP A 9 -16.99 -2.73 3.06
N ASP A 10 -18.06 -3.31 2.51
CA ASP A 10 -18.72 -4.50 3.03
C ASP A 10 -18.02 -5.81 2.65
N GLU A 11 -17.05 -5.75 1.73
CA GLU A 11 -16.25 -6.89 1.28
C GLU A 11 -14.87 -6.95 1.94
N LEU A 12 -14.48 -5.88 2.65
CA LEU A 12 -13.22 -5.78 3.37
C LEU A 12 -13.30 -6.45 4.74
N SER A 13 -12.16 -6.95 5.24
CA SER A 13 -12.06 -7.28 6.66
C SER A 13 -12.21 -6.00 7.51
N PRO A 14 -12.69 -6.10 8.76
CA PRO A 14 -12.83 -4.94 9.64
C PRO A 14 -11.54 -4.10 9.78
N GLU A 15 -10.39 -4.78 9.84
CA GLU A 15 -9.08 -4.15 9.98
C GLU A 15 -8.67 -3.37 8.74
N VAL A 16 -8.87 -3.98 7.55
CA VAL A 16 -8.55 -3.33 6.27
C VAL A 16 -9.49 -2.16 6.00
N ARG A 17 -10.79 -2.34 6.30
CA ARG A 17 -11.78 -1.28 6.21
C ARG A 17 -11.39 -0.07 7.05
N THR A 18 -10.96 -0.30 8.29
CA THR A 18 -10.51 0.79 9.17
C THR A 18 -9.32 1.56 8.56
N GLN A 19 -8.36 0.86 7.95
CA GLN A 19 -7.21 1.50 7.29
C GLN A 19 -7.64 2.32 6.06
N VAL A 20 -8.55 1.77 5.25
CA VAL A 20 -9.11 2.46 4.08
C VAL A 20 -9.84 3.73 4.50
N GLU A 21 -10.72 3.66 5.50
CA GLU A 21 -11.47 4.81 6.02
C GLU A 21 -10.53 5.91 6.55
N GLN A 22 -9.47 5.53 7.28
CA GLN A 22 -8.47 6.49 7.78
C GLN A 22 -7.71 7.19 6.64
N LEU A 23 -7.34 6.43 5.61
CA LEU A 23 -6.58 6.95 4.48
C LEU A 23 -7.45 7.90 3.63
N GLU A 24 -8.67 7.50 3.33
CA GLU A 24 -9.64 8.34 2.59
C GLU A 24 -10.01 9.60 3.39
N ALA A 25 -10.17 9.51 4.71
CA ALA A 25 -10.41 10.67 5.57
C ALA A 25 -9.25 11.67 5.57
N SER A 26 -8.02 11.22 5.31
CA SER A 26 -6.84 12.08 5.12
C SER A 26 -6.76 12.71 3.71
N GLY A 27 -7.67 12.33 2.81
CA GLY A 27 -7.68 12.75 1.40
C GLY A 27 -6.73 11.95 0.50
N ALA A 28 -6.17 10.85 1.00
CA ALA A 28 -5.27 9.98 0.24
C ALA A 28 -6.02 8.86 -0.51
N ASP A 29 -5.41 8.33 -1.57
CA ASP A 29 -5.98 7.27 -2.40
C ASP A 29 -5.84 5.89 -1.73
N ALA A 30 -6.96 5.21 -1.48
CA ALA A 30 -7.01 3.88 -0.91
C ALA A 30 -7.12 2.75 -1.97
N SER A 31 -7.05 3.08 -3.27
CA SER A 31 -7.19 2.11 -4.35
C SER A 31 -6.24 0.91 -4.23
N VAL A 32 -5.01 1.12 -3.75
CA VAL A 32 -4.04 0.03 -3.54
C VAL A 32 -4.53 -0.92 -2.44
N LEU A 33 -4.94 -0.43 -1.27
CA LEU A 33 -5.43 -1.29 -0.19
C LEU A 33 -6.65 -2.12 -0.64
N ARG A 34 -7.61 -1.46 -1.30
CA ARG A 34 -8.81 -2.14 -1.84
C ARG A 34 -8.48 -3.18 -2.91
N ALA A 35 -7.46 -2.93 -3.73
CA ALA A 35 -6.98 -3.87 -4.75
C ALA A 35 -6.24 -5.07 -4.15
N LEU A 36 -5.38 -4.86 -3.15
CA LEU A 36 -4.58 -5.92 -2.55
C LEU A 36 -5.42 -6.84 -1.63
N ALA A 37 -6.54 -6.34 -1.11
CA ALA A 37 -7.46 -7.09 -0.25
C ALA A 37 -8.02 -8.37 -0.90
N HIS A 38 -8.02 -8.48 -2.24
CA HIS A 38 -8.31 -9.75 -2.95
C HIS A 38 -7.38 -10.90 -2.54
N ARG A 39 -6.19 -10.60 -2.01
CA ARG A 39 -5.19 -11.58 -1.55
C ARG A 39 -4.57 -11.14 -0.23
N GLN A 40 -5.42 -10.74 0.72
CA GLN A 40 -5.01 -10.15 2.00
C GLN A 40 -3.92 -10.95 2.72
N GLU A 41 -4.10 -12.27 2.88
CA GLU A 41 -3.12 -13.13 3.57
C GLU A 41 -1.71 -13.06 2.96
N MET A 42 -1.61 -13.04 1.64
CA MET A 42 -0.32 -12.92 0.94
C MET A 42 0.32 -11.55 1.20
N PHE A 43 -0.48 -10.49 1.18
CA PHE A 43 0.01 -9.13 1.36
C PHE A 43 0.32 -8.81 2.82
N ASP A 44 -0.38 -9.39 3.79
CA ASP A 44 -0.05 -9.31 5.20
C ASP A 44 1.36 -9.87 5.46
N GLU A 45 1.68 -11.04 4.90
CA GLU A 45 3.03 -11.62 5.00
C GLU A 45 4.07 -10.78 4.26
N TYR A 46 3.76 -10.30 3.05
CA TYR A 46 4.65 -9.40 2.31
C TYR A 46 4.97 -8.13 3.10
N PHE A 47 3.96 -7.49 3.70
CA PHE A 47 4.12 -6.26 4.47
C PHE A 47 4.85 -6.49 5.79
N ARG A 48 4.64 -7.64 6.45
CA ARG A 48 5.42 -8.04 7.62
C ARG A 48 6.91 -8.14 7.30
N PHE A 49 7.26 -8.61 6.12
CA PHE A 49 8.64 -8.62 5.61
C PHE A 49 9.13 -7.21 5.21
N TYR A 50 8.31 -6.44 4.50
CA TYR A 50 8.71 -5.19 3.85
C TYR A 50 8.84 -3.99 4.82
N TYR A 51 7.85 -3.78 5.69
CA TYR A 51 7.79 -2.57 6.52
C TYR A 51 8.98 -2.36 7.47
N PRO A 52 9.57 -3.40 8.11
CA PRO A 52 10.76 -3.21 8.93
C PRO A 52 11.92 -2.58 8.16
N ALA A 53 12.14 -2.99 6.91
CA ALA A 53 13.17 -2.43 6.05
C ALA A 53 12.78 -1.05 5.51
N HIS A 54 11.50 -0.82 5.24
CA HIS A 54 11.01 0.47 4.75
C HIS A 54 11.09 1.57 5.81
N GLN A 55 10.63 1.31 7.04
CA GLN A 55 10.48 2.32 8.09
C GLN A 55 11.67 2.42 9.04
N GLY A 56 12.52 1.39 9.15
CA GLY A 56 13.64 1.34 10.10
C GLY A 56 15.01 1.08 9.46
N GLY A 57 16.04 0.81 10.27
CA GLY A 57 17.39 0.51 9.77
C GLY A 57 18.27 1.74 9.56
N LEU A 58 19.36 1.59 8.80
CA LEU A 58 20.44 2.59 8.70
C LEU A 58 20.12 3.82 7.83
N VAL A 59 19.16 3.67 6.91
CA VAL A 59 18.80 4.73 5.95
C VAL A 59 17.47 5.34 6.38
N GLU A 60 17.41 6.66 6.40
CA GLU A 60 16.20 7.41 6.77
C GLU A 60 15.02 7.06 5.84
N PRO A 61 13.78 6.95 6.36
CA PRO A 61 12.59 6.64 5.56
C PRO A 61 12.39 7.58 4.36
N ASP A 62 12.60 8.88 4.55
CA ASP A 62 12.42 9.88 3.49
C ASP A 62 13.40 9.65 2.32
N LEU A 63 14.64 9.26 2.61
CA LEU A 63 15.60 8.93 1.56
C LEU A 63 15.21 7.64 0.82
N LYS A 64 14.69 6.64 1.52
CA LYS A 64 14.17 5.42 0.87
C LYS A 64 13.01 5.73 -0.04
N GLU A 65 12.11 6.63 0.36
CA GLU A 65 10.98 7.04 -0.46
C GLU A 65 11.45 7.73 -1.75
N LEU A 66 12.42 8.65 -1.66
CA LEU A 66 13.02 9.27 -2.85
C LEU A 66 13.64 8.24 -3.81
N VAL A 67 14.33 7.23 -3.28
CA VAL A 67 14.90 6.14 -4.07
C VAL A 67 13.80 5.26 -4.67
N ARG A 68 12.77 4.91 -3.90
CA ARG A 68 11.60 4.12 -4.36
C ARG A 68 10.90 4.81 -5.52
N LEU A 69 10.66 6.12 -5.42
CA LEU A 69 10.08 6.93 -6.51
C LEU A 69 10.96 6.94 -7.75
N LYS A 70 12.29 7.04 -7.60
CA LYS A 70 13.21 6.95 -8.74
C LYS A 70 13.16 5.57 -9.40
N ILE A 71 13.14 4.49 -8.63
CA ILE A 71 13.02 3.11 -9.14
C ILE A 71 11.67 2.92 -9.84
N ALA A 72 10.57 3.40 -9.24
CA ALA A 72 9.23 3.34 -9.83
C ALA A 72 9.20 4.02 -11.19
N ARG A 73 9.76 5.23 -11.30
CA ARG A 73 9.89 5.95 -12.57
C ARG A 73 10.75 5.22 -13.61
N LEU A 74 11.80 4.54 -13.20
CA LEU A 74 12.63 3.73 -14.11
C LEU A 74 11.90 2.48 -14.62
N ASN A 75 10.89 2.01 -13.89
CA ASN A 75 10.04 0.88 -14.24
C ASN A 75 8.71 1.28 -14.89
N ASP A 76 8.55 2.56 -15.26
CA ASP A 76 7.28 3.12 -15.76
C ASP A 76 6.08 2.81 -14.84
N CYS A 77 6.35 2.72 -13.53
CA CYS A 77 5.35 2.51 -12.50
C CYS A 77 4.84 3.88 -12.02
N PHE A 78 3.61 4.22 -12.39
CA PHE A 78 2.97 5.47 -12.00
C PHE A 78 2.44 5.34 -10.56
N THR A 79 2.98 6.19 -9.68
CA THR A 79 2.69 6.23 -8.24
C THR A 79 1.99 7.52 -7.88
#